data_AF-A0A212K6D5-F1
#
_entry.id   AF-A0A212K6D5-F1
#
_cell.length_a   1.000
_cell.length_b   1.000
_cell.length_c   1.000
_cell.angle_alpha   90.00
_cell.angle_beta   90.00
_cell.angle_gamma   90.00
#
_symmetry.space_group_name_H-M   'P 1'
#
loop_
_entity.id
_entity.type
_entity.pdbx_description
1 polymer ?
#
loop_
_entity_poly.entity_id
_entity_poly.type
_entity_poly.pdbx_seq_one_letter_code
_entity_poly.pdbx_strand_id
1 'polypeptide(L)'
;MELRTVNVTRYITPLREGGSLPALAEADDGFKYVVKFRGSGHGTKMLVSELIGGLVAQALGFRVPEMVFIYLDEAFGRSEGDEEIQDLLKGSQGLNMGLHFLSGALTFDPVVTRIDDTTASQILWMDALLTNVDRTARNTNMLMWHKELWLIDHGASLYFHHSWTGWKKYALSPFPQAKDHVLLPYASSLDEADAAFKKILTPEKVAKIVSLLPDDWLHWGGSDESPQDIRQVYNDFLNERIKNSAIFIKEAQHAREALI
;
A
#
# COMPACT_ATOMS: atom_id res chain seq x y z
N MET A 1 -2.53 -11.58 -13.14
CA MET A 1 -1.77 -10.99 -12.03
C MET A 1 -1.24 -12.19 -11.29
N GLU A 2 0.04 -12.45 -11.49
CA GLU A 2 0.80 -13.48 -10.79
C GLU A 2 1.99 -12.75 -10.19
N LEU A 3 2.28 -13.07 -8.93
CA LEU A 3 3.42 -12.52 -8.21
C LEU A 3 4.49 -13.60 -8.17
N ARG A 4 5.73 -13.22 -8.46
CA ARG A 4 6.86 -14.14 -8.31
C ARG A 4 7.16 -14.33 -6.83
N THR A 5 7.73 -15.49 -6.52
CA THR A 5 8.33 -15.77 -5.21
C THR A 5 9.84 -15.89 -5.38
N VAL A 6 10.59 -15.23 -4.50
CA VAL A 6 12.05 -15.22 -4.49
C VAL A 6 12.56 -15.46 -3.08
N ASN A 7 13.80 -15.94 -2.94
CA ASN A 7 14.43 -16.15 -1.64
C ASN A 7 15.47 -15.08 -1.38
N VAL A 8 15.47 -14.52 -0.16
CA VAL A 8 16.52 -13.59 0.22
C VAL A 8 17.86 -14.33 0.32
N THR A 9 18.86 -13.82 -0.38
CA THR A 9 20.24 -14.34 -0.33
C THR A 9 21.13 -13.47 0.54
N ARG A 10 20.85 -12.16 0.63
CA ARG A 10 21.71 -11.23 1.36
C ARG A 10 20.96 -10.03 1.92
N TYR A 11 21.14 -9.76 3.21
CA TYR A 11 20.79 -8.50 3.85
C TYR A 11 21.81 -7.43 3.45
N ILE A 12 21.36 -6.27 2.94
CA ILE A 12 22.27 -5.19 2.54
C ILE A 12 22.31 -4.10 3.59
N THR A 13 21.17 -3.44 3.86
CA THR A 13 21.12 -2.34 4.83
C THR A 13 19.68 -2.04 5.27
N PRO A 14 19.45 -1.66 6.53
CA PRO A 14 18.16 -1.11 6.95
C PRO A 14 17.92 0.25 6.28
N LEU A 15 16.70 0.45 5.80
CA LEU A 15 16.17 1.75 5.40
C LEU A 15 15.44 2.31 6.61
N ARG A 16 16.09 3.22 7.34
CA ARG A 16 15.58 3.80 8.61
C ARG A 16 14.45 4.80 8.35
N GLU A 17 13.38 4.33 7.72
CA GLU A 17 12.20 5.09 7.35
C GLU A 17 11.02 4.63 8.22
N GLY A 18 10.53 5.53 9.07
CA GLY A 18 9.34 5.31 9.89
C GLY A 18 9.45 4.13 10.87
N GLY A 19 8.30 3.66 11.36
CA GLY A 19 8.21 2.59 12.37
C GLY A 19 8.22 1.16 11.82
N SER A 20 8.24 0.97 10.49
CA SER A 20 8.20 -0.37 9.86
C SER A 20 9.57 -0.95 9.54
N LEU A 21 10.64 -0.14 9.68
CA LEU A 21 12.06 -0.52 9.48
C LEU A 21 12.30 -1.43 8.25
N PRO A 22 11.90 -1.01 7.04
CA PRO A 22 12.17 -1.78 5.84
C PRO A 22 13.67 -1.95 5.62
N ALA A 23 14.07 -2.89 4.76
CA ALA A 23 15.49 -3.06 4.43
C ALA A 23 15.70 -3.38 2.96
N LEU A 24 16.87 -2.99 2.47
CA LEU A 24 17.36 -3.42 1.17
C LEU A 24 17.97 -4.82 1.30
N ALA A 25 17.54 -5.74 0.44
CA ALA A 25 18.07 -7.10 0.37
C ALA A 25 18.26 -7.55 -1.09
N GLU A 26 19.15 -8.50 -1.31
CA GLU A 26 19.33 -9.20 -2.59
C GLU A 26 18.60 -10.55 -2.52
N ALA A 27 18.02 -10.97 -3.65
CA ALA A 27 17.36 -12.26 -3.77
C ALA A 27 18.10 -13.21 -4.73
N ASP A 28 17.64 -14.46 -4.79
CA ASP A 28 18.20 -15.54 -5.61
C ASP A 28 18.05 -15.34 -7.12
N ASP A 29 17.18 -14.42 -7.55
CA ASP A 29 17.05 -13.97 -8.93
C ASP A 29 18.05 -12.88 -9.34
N GLY A 30 18.92 -12.45 -8.42
CA GLY A 30 19.96 -11.44 -8.66
C GLY A 30 19.47 -9.99 -8.61
N PHE A 31 18.20 -9.75 -8.27
CA PHE A 31 17.66 -8.40 -8.08
C PHE A 31 17.71 -7.96 -6.62
N LYS A 32 17.54 -6.65 -6.42
CA LYS A 32 17.46 -6.03 -5.10
C LYS A 32 16.02 -5.60 -4.82
N TYR A 33 15.60 -5.78 -3.57
CA TYR A 33 14.26 -5.49 -3.12
C TYR A 33 14.29 -4.65 -1.84
N VAL A 34 13.37 -3.70 -1.74
CA VAL A 34 12.94 -3.14 -0.47
C VAL A 34 11.99 -4.15 0.17
N VAL A 35 12.41 -4.74 1.27
CA VAL A 35 11.66 -5.76 1.99
C VAL A 35 10.81 -5.10 3.08
N LYS A 36 9.51 -5.38 3.05
CA LYS A 36 8.57 -5.09 4.12
C LYS A 36 8.39 -6.34 4.98
N PHE A 37 8.67 -6.21 6.26
CA PHE A 37 8.80 -7.33 7.19
C PHE A 37 7.50 -7.66 7.92
N ARG A 38 7.12 -8.95 7.94
CA ARG A 38 5.95 -9.47 8.69
C ARG A 38 6.11 -9.31 10.20
N GLY A 39 7.34 -9.31 10.71
CA GLY A 39 7.66 -9.20 12.14
C GLY A 39 7.67 -7.76 12.64
N SER A 40 7.37 -6.77 11.78
CA SER A 40 7.23 -5.38 12.20
C SER A 40 6.06 -5.21 13.18
N GLY A 41 6.03 -4.11 13.93
CA GLY A 41 4.96 -3.87 14.91
C GLY A 41 3.55 -3.82 14.32
N HIS A 42 3.42 -3.51 13.02
CA HIS A 42 2.14 -3.55 12.30
C HIS A 42 1.77 -4.94 11.79
N GLY A 43 2.72 -5.86 11.82
CA GLY A 43 2.55 -7.24 11.42
C GLY A 43 2.25 -7.41 9.93
N THR A 44 1.73 -8.58 9.63
CA THR A 44 1.21 -8.99 8.33
C THR A 44 0.04 -8.13 7.81
N LYS A 45 -0.68 -7.38 8.67
CA LYS A 45 -1.71 -6.42 8.23
C LYS A 45 -1.14 -5.35 7.30
N MET A 46 0.04 -4.82 7.62
CA MET A 46 0.76 -3.89 6.75
C MET A 46 1.09 -4.52 5.39
N LEU A 47 1.49 -5.80 5.38
CA LEU A 47 1.78 -6.52 4.12
C LEU A 47 0.52 -6.71 3.27
N VAL A 48 -0.63 -6.93 3.89
CA VAL A 48 -1.93 -6.95 3.22
C VAL A 48 -2.26 -5.59 2.60
N SER A 49 -2.06 -4.49 3.33
CA SER A 49 -2.25 -3.13 2.80
C SER A 49 -1.31 -2.81 1.66
N GLU A 50 -0.02 -3.17 1.79
CA GLU A 50 0.98 -2.99 0.72
C GLU A 50 0.56 -3.75 -0.53
N LEU A 51 0.15 -5.02 -0.39
CA LEU A 51 -0.24 -5.84 -1.54
C LEU A 51 -1.51 -5.34 -2.22
N ILE A 52 -2.57 -5.11 -1.46
CA ILE A 52 -3.84 -4.62 -2.01
C ILE A 52 -3.62 -3.25 -2.65
N GLY A 53 -2.96 -2.33 -1.96
CA GLY A 53 -2.73 -0.97 -2.45
C GLY A 53 -1.91 -0.96 -3.73
N GLY A 54 -0.79 -1.69 -3.77
CA GLY A 54 0.03 -1.80 -4.97
C GLY A 54 -0.70 -2.47 -6.14
N LEU A 55 -1.49 -3.52 -5.90
CA LEU A 55 -2.24 -4.20 -6.97
C LEU A 55 -3.42 -3.37 -7.48
N VAL A 56 -4.09 -2.61 -6.61
CA VAL A 56 -5.10 -1.62 -7.00
C VAL A 56 -4.44 -0.54 -7.85
N ALA A 57 -3.29 0.00 -7.42
CA ALA A 57 -2.55 0.99 -8.19
C ALA A 57 -2.17 0.48 -9.59
N GLN A 58 -1.66 -0.75 -9.69
CA GLN A 58 -1.39 -1.40 -10.99
C GLN A 58 -2.65 -1.57 -11.84
N ALA A 59 -3.76 -2.00 -11.23
CA ALA A 59 -5.03 -2.17 -11.95
C ALA A 59 -5.54 -0.86 -12.54
N LEU A 60 -5.31 0.26 -11.83
CA LEU A 60 -5.67 1.61 -12.25
C LEU A 60 -4.69 2.23 -13.26
N GLY A 61 -3.59 1.54 -13.57
CA GLY A 61 -2.60 1.98 -14.56
C GLY A 61 -1.45 2.81 -13.99
N PHE A 62 -1.35 2.93 -12.67
CA PHE A 62 -0.21 3.59 -12.04
C PHE A 62 1.03 2.70 -12.07
N ARG A 63 2.19 3.35 -12.05
CA ARG A 63 3.47 2.66 -11.89
C ARG A 63 3.72 2.43 -10.41
N VAL A 64 4.00 1.18 -10.08
CA VAL A 64 4.53 0.76 -8.78
C VAL A 64 5.70 -0.16 -9.05
N PRO A 65 6.73 -0.20 -8.19
CA PRO A 65 7.78 -1.20 -8.31
C PRO A 65 7.19 -2.61 -8.40
N GLU A 66 7.87 -3.51 -9.11
CA GLU A 66 7.44 -4.91 -9.14
C GLU A 66 7.33 -5.45 -7.71
N MET A 67 6.15 -5.94 -7.36
CA MET A 67 5.89 -6.60 -6.09
C MET A 67 6.16 -8.09 -6.23
N VAL A 68 6.69 -8.66 -5.16
CA VAL A 68 7.25 -10.00 -5.15
C VAL A 68 7.01 -10.57 -3.76
N PHE A 69 6.63 -11.84 -3.68
CA PHE A 69 6.71 -12.54 -2.41
C PHE A 69 8.16 -12.90 -2.13
N ILE A 70 8.66 -12.55 -0.95
CA ILE A 70 10.08 -12.70 -0.64
C ILE A 70 10.26 -13.52 0.64
N TYR A 71 10.92 -14.66 0.53
CA TYR A 71 11.08 -15.59 1.65
C TYR A 71 12.38 -15.29 2.43
N LEU A 72 12.25 -15.16 3.75
CA LEU A 72 13.37 -15.03 4.68
C LEU A 72 13.65 -16.37 5.36
N ASP A 73 14.87 -16.86 5.19
CA ASP A 73 15.37 -18.07 5.84
C ASP A 73 15.59 -17.88 7.35
N GLU A 74 15.53 -18.97 8.13
CA GLU A 74 15.76 -18.96 9.58
C GLU A 74 17.16 -18.48 9.99
N ALA A 75 18.14 -18.60 9.10
CA ALA A 75 19.50 -18.12 9.31
C ALA A 75 19.62 -16.60 9.16
N PHE A 76 18.62 -15.94 8.58
CA PHE A 76 18.66 -14.52 8.26
C PHE A 76 18.61 -13.64 9.52
N GLY A 77 19.45 -12.59 9.55
CA GLY A 77 19.52 -11.65 10.67
C GLY A 77 20.26 -12.15 11.93
N ARG A 78 20.76 -13.39 11.96
CA ARG A 78 21.47 -13.94 13.14
C ARG A 78 22.76 -13.20 13.51
N SER A 79 23.39 -12.55 12.54
CA SER A 79 24.60 -11.75 12.74
C SER A 79 24.32 -10.25 12.85
N GLU A 80 23.06 -9.84 12.87
CA GLU A 80 22.69 -8.43 13.08
C GLU A 80 23.03 -8.04 14.52
N GLY A 81 23.76 -6.93 14.66
CA GLY A 81 24.27 -6.47 15.95
C GLY A 81 23.30 -5.55 16.69
N ASP A 82 22.35 -4.95 15.96
CA ASP A 82 21.26 -4.17 16.53
C ASP A 82 20.13 -5.11 17.01
N GLU A 83 19.85 -5.11 18.31
CA GLU A 83 18.86 -6.03 18.92
C GLU A 83 17.45 -5.83 18.36
N GLU A 84 17.03 -4.58 18.10
CA GLU A 84 15.70 -4.28 17.57
C GLU A 84 15.54 -4.83 16.15
N ILE A 85 16.55 -4.62 15.31
CA ILE A 85 16.57 -5.15 13.93
C ILE A 85 16.69 -6.68 13.96
N GLN A 86 17.49 -7.24 14.86
CA GLN A 86 17.64 -8.69 14.99
C GLN A 86 16.29 -9.36 15.35
N ASP A 87 15.55 -8.81 16.31
CA ASP A 87 14.25 -9.34 16.71
C ASP A 87 13.21 -9.17 15.62
N LEU A 88 13.22 -8.04 14.90
CA LEU A 88 12.41 -7.84 13.70
C LEU A 88 12.67 -8.93 12.65
N LEU A 89 13.94 -9.22 12.35
CA LEU A 89 14.32 -10.23 11.35
C LEU A 89 13.94 -11.65 11.79
N LYS A 90 14.14 -12.00 13.07
CA LYS A 90 13.68 -13.29 13.63
C LYS A 90 12.16 -13.44 13.55
N GLY A 91 11.42 -12.39 13.90
CA GLY A 91 9.97 -12.34 13.76
C GLY A 91 9.50 -12.34 12.31
N SER A 92 10.42 -12.19 11.35
CA SER A 92 10.13 -12.11 9.92
C SER A 92 10.53 -13.33 9.12
N GLN A 93 10.89 -14.44 9.77
CA GLN A 93 11.11 -15.71 9.08
C GLN A 93 9.86 -16.13 8.29
N GLY A 94 10.05 -16.62 7.07
CA GLY A 94 8.97 -16.99 6.16
C GLY A 94 8.65 -15.93 5.10
N LEU A 95 7.38 -15.87 4.68
CA LEU A 95 6.91 -15.08 3.52
C LEU A 95 6.72 -13.58 3.83
N ASN A 96 7.49 -12.71 3.19
CA ASN A 96 7.40 -11.26 3.33
C ASN A 96 7.01 -10.62 2.00
N MET A 97 6.92 -9.29 1.96
CA MET A 97 6.72 -8.54 0.73
C MET A 97 8.03 -7.89 0.28
N GLY A 98 8.37 -8.03 -0.99
CA GLY A 98 9.48 -7.32 -1.63
C GLY A 98 8.96 -6.39 -2.72
N LEU A 99 9.49 -5.17 -2.75
CA LEU A 99 9.30 -4.23 -3.86
C LEU A 99 10.63 -4.03 -4.56
N HIS A 100 10.64 -4.15 -5.89
CA HIS A 100 11.86 -3.99 -6.66
C HIS A 100 12.54 -2.64 -6.37
N PHE A 101 13.83 -2.67 -6.08
CA PHE A 101 14.56 -1.46 -5.74
C PHE A 101 14.88 -0.65 -7.00
N LEU A 102 14.22 0.50 -7.16
CA LEU A 102 14.41 1.40 -8.29
C LEU A 102 15.70 2.21 -8.14
N SER A 103 16.82 1.66 -8.61
CA SER A 103 18.13 2.32 -8.52
C SER A 103 18.13 3.68 -9.23
N GLY A 104 18.58 4.72 -8.52
CA GLY A 104 18.63 6.09 -9.04
C GLY A 104 17.29 6.83 -9.05
N ALA A 105 16.23 6.26 -8.47
CA ALA A 105 15.00 6.98 -8.23
C ALA A 105 15.22 8.11 -7.21
N LEU A 106 14.49 9.22 -7.40
CA LEU A 106 14.48 10.36 -6.49
C LEU A 106 13.13 10.44 -5.80
N THR A 107 13.07 10.91 -4.56
CA THR A 107 11.80 11.21 -3.90
C THR A 107 11.04 12.28 -4.68
N PHE A 108 9.74 12.09 -4.86
CA PHE A 108 8.87 13.10 -5.43
C PHE A 108 8.83 14.32 -4.49
N ASP A 109 9.15 15.48 -5.05
CA ASP A 109 9.09 16.77 -4.35
C ASP A 109 7.98 17.64 -4.97
N PRO A 110 6.90 17.94 -4.23
CA PRO A 110 5.76 18.71 -4.72
C PRO A 110 6.08 20.19 -4.97
N VAL A 111 7.21 20.70 -4.47
CA VAL A 111 7.64 22.09 -4.67
C VAL A 111 8.22 22.30 -6.06
N VAL A 112 8.91 21.30 -6.60
CA VAL A 112 9.62 21.39 -7.88
C VAL A 112 9.02 20.52 -8.99
N THR A 113 8.16 19.56 -8.63
CA THR A 113 7.53 18.64 -9.59
C THR A 113 6.03 18.91 -9.65
N ARG A 114 5.55 19.33 -10.82
CA ARG A 114 4.12 19.46 -11.07
C ARG A 114 3.58 18.19 -11.71
N ILE A 115 2.54 17.64 -11.09
CA ILE A 115 1.71 16.58 -11.66
C ILE A 115 0.47 17.24 -12.27
N ASP A 116 -0.04 16.67 -13.36
CA ASP A 116 -1.28 17.16 -13.98
C ASP A 116 -2.49 16.88 -13.09
N ASP A 117 -3.52 17.70 -13.26
CA ASP A 117 -4.72 17.67 -12.43
C ASP A 117 -5.44 16.31 -12.48
N THR A 118 -5.43 15.64 -13.63
CA THR A 118 -6.07 14.33 -13.80
C THR A 118 -5.33 13.27 -12.98
N THR A 119 -4.01 13.16 -13.12
CA THR A 119 -3.19 12.22 -12.34
C THR A 119 -3.29 12.50 -10.84
N ALA A 120 -3.28 13.78 -10.44
CA ALA A 120 -3.44 14.17 -9.04
C ALA A 120 -4.79 13.73 -8.45
N SER A 121 -5.88 13.97 -9.17
CA SER A 121 -7.22 13.51 -8.79
C SER A 121 -7.34 12.00 -8.74
N GLN A 122 -6.76 11.30 -9.70
CA GLN A 122 -6.77 9.84 -9.74
C GLN A 122 -6.02 9.23 -8.54
N ILE A 123 -4.84 9.75 -8.20
CA ILE A 123 -4.08 9.27 -7.02
C ILE A 123 -4.86 9.55 -5.73
N LEU A 124 -5.36 10.78 -5.55
CA LEU A 124 -6.16 11.13 -4.36
C LEU A 124 -7.43 10.27 -4.26
N TRP A 125 -8.11 9.99 -5.37
CA TRP A 125 -9.27 9.09 -5.38
C TRP A 125 -8.89 7.69 -4.91
N MET A 126 -7.76 7.15 -5.39
CA MET A 126 -7.28 5.82 -4.99
C MET A 126 -6.93 5.79 -3.51
N ASP A 127 -6.21 6.79 -3.00
CA ASP A 127 -5.85 6.88 -1.60
C ASP A 127 -7.08 7.04 -0.70
N ALA A 128 -8.09 7.80 -1.13
CA ALA A 128 -9.36 7.92 -0.42
C ALA A 128 -10.17 6.61 -0.41
N LEU A 129 -10.16 5.85 -1.52
CA LEU A 129 -10.74 4.51 -1.59
C LEU A 129 -10.06 3.59 -0.56
N LEU A 130 -8.73 3.56 -0.60
CA LEU A 130 -7.90 2.69 0.24
C LEU A 130 -7.76 3.20 1.68
N THR A 131 -8.27 4.39 2.01
CA THR A 131 -8.06 5.05 3.32
C THR A 131 -6.57 5.23 3.66
N ASN A 132 -5.75 5.57 2.66
CA ASN A 132 -4.31 5.77 2.81
C ASN A 132 -3.99 7.13 3.44
N VAL A 133 -3.62 7.12 4.71
CA VAL A 133 -3.36 8.33 5.49
C VAL A 133 -1.94 8.90 5.33
N ASP A 134 -1.03 8.17 4.68
CA ASP A 134 0.40 8.48 4.72
C ASP A 134 0.94 9.08 3.42
N ARG A 135 0.08 9.53 2.48
CA ARG A 135 0.50 10.29 1.29
C ARG A 135 0.42 11.80 1.52
N THR A 136 1.32 12.32 2.34
CA THR A 136 1.32 13.72 2.79
C THR A 136 2.49 14.52 2.24
N ALA A 137 2.49 15.84 2.43
CA ALA A 137 3.63 16.68 2.01
C ALA A 137 4.94 16.35 2.76
N ARG A 138 4.86 15.71 3.94
CA ARG A 138 6.03 15.29 4.72
C ARG A 138 6.54 13.92 4.33
N ASN A 139 5.62 13.03 3.93
CA ASN A 139 5.95 11.72 3.41
C ASN A 139 5.15 11.49 2.12
N THR A 140 5.75 11.77 0.97
CA THR A 140 5.01 11.74 -0.30
C THR A 140 4.76 10.32 -0.77
N ASN A 141 5.55 9.34 -0.30
CA ASN A 141 5.48 7.94 -0.71
C ASN A 141 5.41 7.78 -2.23
N MET A 142 6.11 8.65 -2.96
CA MET A 142 6.19 8.68 -4.41
C MET A 142 7.63 8.92 -4.83
N LEU A 143 8.00 8.33 -5.97
CA LEU A 143 9.32 8.45 -6.56
C LEU A 143 9.20 9.01 -7.98
N MET A 144 10.23 9.75 -8.39
CA MET A 144 10.52 10.05 -9.78
C MET A 144 11.63 9.13 -10.25
N TRP A 145 11.32 8.26 -11.22
CA TRP A 145 12.29 7.33 -11.80
C TRP A 145 12.19 7.38 -13.33
N HIS A 146 13.31 7.67 -13.99
CA HIS A 146 13.36 7.93 -15.43
C HIS A 146 12.31 8.97 -15.93
N LYS A 147 12.08 10.03 -15.14
CA LYS A 147 11.10 11.11 -15.36
C LYS A 147 9.62 10.67 -15.29
N GLU A 148 9.35 9.45 -14.84
CA GLU A 148 7.99 8.97 -14.59
C GLU A 148 7.71 8.98 -13.08
N LEU A 149 6.45 9.20 -12.71
CA LEU A 149 5.98 9.09 -11.34
C LEU A 149 5.72 7.62 -10.99
N TRP A 150 6.19 7.18 -9.83
CA TRP A 150 5.99 5.84 -9.27
C TRP A 150 5.42 5.95 -7.86
N LEU A 151 4.38 5.19 -7.56
CA LEU A 151 3.79 5.11 -6.23
C LEU A 151 4.49 3.99 -5.44
N ILE A 152 4.81 4.27 -4.18
CA ILE A 152 5.36 3.31 -3.23
C ILE A 152 4.58 3.38 -1.92
N ASP A 153 4.84 2.42 -1.04
CA ASP A 153 4.43 2.38 0.36
C ASP A 153 2.94 2.64 0.59
N HIS A 154 2.14 1.59 0.40
CA HIS A 154 0.72 1.57 0.72
C HIS A 154 0.45 0.91 2.08
N GLY A 155 1.49 0.56 2.84
CA GLY A 155 1.40 -0.16 4.11
C GLY A 155 0.54 0.51 5.19
N ALA A 156 0.38 1.84 5.13
CA ALA A 156 -0.49 2.62 6.01
C ALA A 156 -1.94 2.77 5.51
N SER A 157 -2.32 2.04 4.46
CA SER A 157 -3.69 1.99 3.93
C SER A 157 -4.57 1.01 4.70
N LEU A 158 -5.87 1.00 4.38
CA LEU A 158 -6.89 0.08 4.87
C LEU A 158 -7.00 0.08 6.40
N TYR A 159 -6.87 1.25 7.01
CA TYR A 159 -6.79 1.44 8.46
C TYR A 159 -7.93 0.76 9.24
N PHE A 160 -9.09 0.55 8.61
CA PHE A 160 -10.20 -0.22 9.19
C PHE A 160 -9.78 -1.60 9.72
N HIS A 161 -8.75 -2.24 9.17
CA HIS A 161 -8.32 -3.56 9.63
C HIS A 161 -7.68 -3.57 11.04
N HIS A 162 -7.39 -2.39 11.60
CA HIS A 162 -7.01 -2.19 12.99
C HIS A 162 -8.25 -2.01 13.90
N SER A 163 -9.40 -1.70 13.31
CA SER A 163 -10.73 -1.67 13.92
C SER A 163 -11.64 -2.69 13.22
N TRP A 164 -11.22 -3.97 13.26
CA TRP A 164 -11.84 -5.06 12.50
C TRP A 164 -13.35 -5.15 12.70
N THR A 165 -13.80 -4.93 13.95
CA THR A 165 -15.21 -4.82 14.30
C THR A 165 -15.80 -3.51 13.78
N GLY A 166 -16.84 -3.61 12.96
CA GLY A 166 -17.53 -2.43 12.40
C GLY A 166 -16.95 -1.90 11.10
N TRP A 167 -16.16 -2.69 10.37
CA TRP A 167 -15.65 -2.35 9.03
C TRP A 167 -16.73 -1.82 8.08
N LYS A 168 -17.98 -2.28 8.20
CA LYS A 168 -19.14 -1.80 7.41
C LYS A 168 -19.39 -0.29 7.57
N LYS A 169 -19.19 0.24 8.78
CA LYS A 169 -19.29 1.68 9.04
C LYS A 169 -18.15 2.43 8.37
N TYR A 170 -16.93 1.88 8.45
CA TYR A 170 -15.76 2.44 7.77
C TYR A 170 -15.91 2.36 6.25
N ALA A 171 -16.60 1.35 5.70
CA ALA A 171 -16.86 1.27 4.26
C ALA A 171 -17.78 2.40 3.75
N LEU A 172 -18.55 3.03 4.65
CA LEU A 172 -19.43 4.16 4.35
C LEU A 172 -18.93 5.48 4.96
N SER A 173 -17.67 5.54 5.40
CA SER A 173 -17.10 6.74 5.99
C SER A 173 -16.49 7.67 4.93
N PRO A 174 -16.52 9.00 5.17
CA PRO A 174 -15.68 9.93 4.42
C PRO A 174 -14.19 9.64 4.67
N PHE A 175 -13.33 10.39 3.98
CA PHE A 175 -11.88 10.36 4.18
C PHE A 175 -11.36 11.76 4.57
N PRO A 176 -11.49 12.18 5.84
CA PRO A 176 -11.13 13.53 6.29
C PRO A 176 -9.64 13.88 6.10
N GLN A 177 -8.77 12.87 6.04
CA GLN A 177 -7.33 13.03 5.80
C GLN A 177 -7.02 13.48 4.38
N ALA A 178 -7.99 13.54 3.47
CA ALA A 178 -7.83 14.16 2.15
C ALA A 178 -7.23 15.58 2.24
N LYS A 179 -7.58 16.33 3.29
CA LYS A 179 -7.05 17.69 3.55
C LYS A 179 -5.52 17.75 3.70
N ASP A 180 -4.90 16.66 4.14
CA ASP A 180 -3.46 16.56 4.41
C ASP A 180 -2.69 15.94 3.22
N HIS A 181 -3.43 15.55 2.17
CA HIS A 181 -2.88 14.85 1.01
C HIS A 181 -2.03 15.77 0.13
N VAL A 182 -0.83 15.33 -0.25
CA VAL A 182 0.15 16.18 -0.96
C VAL A 182 -0.36 16.69 -2.32
N LEU A 183 -1.21 15.93 -3.01
CA LEU A 183 -1.73 16.30 -4.33
C LEU A 183 -3.08 17.02 -4.29
N LEU A 184 -3.66 17.27 -3.10
CA LEU A 184 -4.96 17.93 -2.98
C LEU A 184 -5.08 19.25 -3.76
N PRO A 185 -4.07 20.16 -3.77
CA PRO A 185 -4.17 21.43 -4.51
C PRO A 185 -4.50 21.23 -6.00
N TYR A 186 -3.99 20.14 -6.59
CA TYR A 186 -4.07 19.85 -8.02
C TYR A 186 -5.23 18.93 -8.37
N ALA A 187 -5.91 18.33 -7.39
CA ALA A 187 -6.95 17.32 -7.60
C ALA A 187 -8.31 17.94 -8.02
N SER A 188 -8.36 18.57 -9.20
CA SER A 188 -9.55 19.28 -9.71
C SER A 188 -10.53 18.39 -10.51
N SER A 189 -10.13 17.17 -10.90
CA SER A 189 -10.90 16.24 -11.76
C SER A 189 -11.35 14.96 -11.02
N LEU A 190 -11.86 15.10 -9.79
CA LEU A 190 -12.24 13.95 -8.94
C LEU A 190 -13.46 13.18 -9.47
N ASP A 191 -14.42 13.85 -10.09
CA ASP A 191 -15.61 13.21 -10.65
C ASP A 191 -15.27 12.39 -11.90
N GLU A 192 -14.34 12.88 -12.74
CA GLU A 192 -13.82 12.16 -13.88
C GLU A 192 -13.02 10.93 -13.45
N ALA A 193 -12.19 11.08 -12.40
CA ALA A 193 -11.45 9.96 -11.81
C ALA A 193 -12.40 8.86 -11.31
N ASP A 194 -13.50 9.24 -10.61
CA ASP A 194 -14.51 8.29 -10.14
C ASP A 194 -15.16 7.51 -11.27
N ALA A 195 -15.65 8.23 -12.28
CA ALA A 195 -16.33 7.63 -13.42
C ALA A 195 -15.40 6.68 -14.20
N ALA A 196 -14.10 6.99 -14.28
CA ALA A 196 -13.11 6.13 -14.91
C ALA A 196 -12.79 4.89 -14.07
N PHE A 197 -12.47 5.07 -12.78
CA PHE A 197 -11.95 4.01 -11.93
C PHE A 197 -13.00 2.99 -11.50
N LYS A 198 -14.27 3.38 -11.37
CA LYS A 198 -15.38 2.44 -11.13
C LYS A 198 -15.60 1.45 -12.29
N LYS A 199 -15.21 1.80 -13.51
CA LYS A 199 -15.26 0.88 -14.67
C LYS A 199 -14.13 -0.16 -14.64
N ILE A 200 -13.03 0.15 -13.96
CA ILE A 200 -11.84 -0.69 -13.86
C ILE A 200 -11.94 -1.62 -12.65
N LEU A 201 -12.28 -1.05 -11.49
CA LEU A 201 -12.39 -1.76 -10.21
C LEU A 201 -13.78 -2.38 -10.05
N THR A 202 -14.10 -3.33 -10.92
CA THR A 202 -15.32 -4.14 -10.81
C THR A 202 -15.20 -5.14 -9.64
N PRO A 203 -16.31 -5.71 -9.16
CA PRO A 203 -16.27 -6.76 -8.13
C PRO A 203 -15.35 -7.94 -8.48
N GLU A 204 -15.29 -8.32 -9.75
CA GLU A 204 -14.39 -9.38 -10.23
C GLU A 204 -12.92 -8.95 -10.18
N LYS A 205 -12.62 -7.68 -10.46
CA LYS A 205 -11.27 -7.13 -10.34
C LYS A 205 -10.83 -7.12 -8.88
N VAL A 206 -11.69 -6.67 -7.98
CA VAL A 206 -11.44 -6.64 -6.53
C VAL A 206 -11.21 -8.05 -6.02
N ALA A 207 -12.09 -9.00 -6.35
CA ALA A 207 -11.95 -10.41 -5.97
C ALA A 207 -10.62 -11.01 -6.45
N LYS A 208 -10.21 -10.70 -7.69
CA LYS A 208 -8.92 -11.15 -8.22
C LYS A 208 -7.73 -10.59 -7.43
N ILE A 209 -7.76 -9.31 -7.07
CA ILE A 209 -6.71 -8.68 -6.26
C ILE A 209 -6.64 -9.34 -4.88
N VAL A 210 -7.77 -9.42 -4.18
CA VAL A 210 -7.85 -9.99 -2.82
C VAL A 210 -7.49 -11.48 -2.80
N SER A 211 -7.77 -12.22 -3.88
CA SER A 211 -7.41 -13.65 -3.98
C SER A 211 -5.90 -13.90 -3.95
N LEU A 212 -5.07 -12.90 -4.23
CA LEU A 212 -3.61 -13.01 -4.19
C LEU A 212 -3.03 -12.90 -2.77
N LEU A 213 -3.83 -12.54 -1.77
CA LEU A 213 -3.36 -12.54 -0.38
C LEU A 213 -2.98 -13.97 0.04
N PRO A 214 -1.78 -14.21 0.59
CA PRO A 214 -1.40 -15.51 1.14
C PRO A 214 -2.23 -15.87 2.37
N ASP A 215 -2.61 -17.15 2.53
CA ASP A 215 -3.27 -17.64 3.75
C ASP A 215 -2.42 -17.40 5.00
N ASP A 216 -1.09 -17.54 4.86
CA ASP A 216 -0.07 -17.32 5.90
C ASP A 216 -0.05 -15.88 6.44
N TRP A 217 -0.66 -14.95 5.71
CA TRP A 217 -0.89 -13.58 6.14
C TRP A 217 -2.35 -13.37 6.52
N LEU A 218 -3.11 -14.32 7.04
CA LEU A 218 -4.53 -14.06 7.38
C LEU A 218 -4.90 -14.79 8.67
N HIS A 219 -4.19 -14.47 9.76
CA HIS A 219 -4.26 -15.15 11.06
C HIS A 219 -4.64 -14.24 12.25
N TRP A 220 -5.28 -13.11 11.99
CA TRP A 220 -5.62 -12.09 13.00
C TRP A 220 -7.09 -11.71 13.05
N GLY A 221 -7.94 -12.47 12.37
CA GLY A 221 -9.38 -12.39 12.58
C GLY A 221 -9.75 -12.85 14.00
N GLY A 222 -11.05 -12.88 14.30
CA GLY A 222 -11.54 -13.61 15.46
C GLY A 222 -11.08 -15.08 15.43
N SER A 223 -11.07 -15.75 16.58
CA SER A 223 -10.63 -17.15 16.72
C SER A 223 -11.34 -18.13 15.78
N ASP A 224 -12.50 -17.75 15.25
CA ASP A 224 -13.34 -18.56 14.36
C ASP A 224 -13.29 -18.11 12.89
N GLU A 225 -12.54 -17.06 12.54
CA GLU A 225 -12.46 -16.55 11.16
C GLU A 225 -11.34 -17.25 10.39
N SER A 226 -11.70 -17.86 9.26
CA SER A 226 -10.73 -18.43 8.33
C SER A 226 -10.07 -17.34 7.45
N PRO A 227 -8.93 -17.63 6.79
CA PRO A 227 -8.37 -16.76 5.77
C PRO A 227 -9.40 -16.34 4.70
N GLN A 228 -10.33 -17.24 4.34
CA GLN A 228 -11.37 -16.94 3.37
C GLN A 228 -12.39 -15.92 3.89
N ASP A 229 -12.75 -15.98 5.17
CA ASP A 229 -13.65 -14.99 5.79
C ASP A 229 -12.99 -13.60 5.83
N ILE A 230 -11.70 -13.56 6.15
CA ILE A 230 -10.91 -12.32 6.13
C ILE A 230 -10.86 -11.72 4.71
N ARG A 231 -10.62 -12.54 3.68
CA ARG A 231 -10.69 -12.09 2.28
C ARG A 231 -12.08 -11.56 1.93
N GLN A 232 -13.14 -12.22 2.40
CA GLN A 232 -14.51 -11.75 2.14
C GLN A 232 -14.73 -10.35 2.73
N VAL A 233 -14.22 -10.07 3.93
CA VAL A 233 -14.30 -8.73 4.53
C VAL A 233 -13.60 -7.67 3.66
N TYR A 234 -12.39 -7.95 3.14
CA TYR A 234 -11.72 -7.01 2.23
C TYR A 234 -12.49 -6.80 0.92
N ASN A 235 -13.03 -7.88 0.34
CA ASN A 235 -13.88 -7.79 -0.85
C ASN A 235 -15.09 -6.89 -0.60
N ASP A 236 -15.81 -7.14 0.48
CA ASP A 236 -17.03 -6.40 0.79
C ASP A 236 -16.71 -4.94 1.13
N PHE A 237 -15.65 -4.68 1.91
CA PHE A 237 -15.21 -3.32 2.24
C PHE A 237 -14.87 -2.51 1.00
N LEU A 238 -14.02 -3.04 0.11
CA LEU A 238 -13.60 -2.34 -1.09
C LEU A 238 -14.78 -2.11 -2.04
N ASN A 239 -15.61 -3.14 -2.28
CA ASN A 239 -16.77 -3.00 -3.17
C ASN A 239 -17.80 -2.00 -2.63
N GLU A 240 -18.07 -2.00 -1.32
CA GLU A 240 -18.99 -1.04 -0.72
C GLU A 240 -18.43 0.39 -0.78
N ARG A 241 -17.12 0.60 -0.59
CA ARG A 241 -16.49 1.92 -0.79
C ARG A 241 -16.53 2.37 -2.24
N ILE A 242 -16.23 1.50 -3.22
CA ILE A 242 -16.29 1.83 -4.65
C ILE A 242 -17.72 2.20 -5.06
N LYS A 243 -18.72 1.46 -4.57
CA LYS A 243 -20.14 1.73 -4.82
C LYS A 243 -20.55 3.09 -4.29
N ASN A 244 -20.09 3.46 -3.10
CA ASN A 244 -20.43 4.69 -2.40
C ASN A 244 -19.32 5.76 -2.45
N SER A 245 -18.50 5.76 -3.50
CA SER A 245 -17.33 6.62 -3.64
C SER A 245 -17.63 8.12 -3.54
N ALA A 246 -18.83 8.53 -3.91
CA ALA A 246 -19.34 9.89 -3.76
C ALA A 246 -19.18 10.45 -2.33
N ILE A 247 -19.18 9.60 -1.29
CA ILE A 247 -18.98 10.02 0.10
C ILE A 247 -17.59 10.62 0.31
N PHE A 248 -16.53 9.92 -0.12
CA PHE A 248 -15.16 10.40 0.09
C PHE A 248 -14.74 11.43 -0.96
N ILE A 249 -15.34 11.41 -2.17
CA ILE A 249 -15.11 12.44 -3.19
C ILE A 249 -15.60 13.80 -2.69
N LYS A 250 -16.82 13.84 -2.15
CA LYS A 250 -17.39 15.07 -1.61
C LYS A 250 -16.54 15.66 -0.48
N GLU A 251 -16.02 14.80 0.40
CA GLU A 251 -15.08 15.22 1.45
C GLU A 251 -13.81 15.83 0.86
N ALA A 252 -13.20 15.19 -0.14
CA ALA A 252 -12.00 15.70 -0.80
C ALA A 252 -12.25 17.02 -1.57
N GLN A 253 -13.41 17.16 -2.24
CA GLN A 253 -13.83 18.38 -2.91
C GLN A 253 -13.99 19.54 -1.90
N HIS A 254 -14.70 19.31 -0.80
CA HIS A 254 -14.83 20.30 0.27
C HIS A 254 -13.47 20.70 0.88
N ALA A 255 -12.60 19.73 1.14
CA ALA A 255 -11.26 19.99 1.65
C ALA A 255 -10.43 20.84 0.69
N ARG A 256 -10.56 20.59 -0.62
CA ARG A 256 -9.90 21.38 -1.66
C ARG A 256 -10.47 22.79 -1.75
N GLU A 257 -11.79 22.97 -1.73
CA GLU A 257 -12.44 24.29 -1.71
C GLU A 257 -12.02 25.15 -0.52
N ALA A 258 -11.79 24.54 0.65
CA ALA A 258 -11.31 25.24 1.83
C ALA A 258 -9.83 25.67 1.75
N LEU A 259 -9.06 25.08 0.83
CA LEU A 259 -7.63 25.35 0.65
C LEU A 259 -7.33 26.46 -0.36
N ILE A 260 -8.18 26.61 -1.40
CA ILE A 260 -7.95 27.49 -2.56
C ILE A 260 -8.69 28.82 -2.51
#